data_AF-A0A822CW97-F1
#
_entry.id   AF-A0A822CW97-F1
#
_cell.length_a   1.000
_cell.length_b   1.000
_cell.length_c   1.000
_cell.angle_alpha   90.00
_cell.angle_beta   90.00
_cell.angle_gamma   90.00
#
_symmetry.space_group_name_H-M   'P 1'
#
loop_
_entity.id
_entity.type
_entity.pdbx_description
1 polymer ?
#
loop_
_entity_poly.entity_id
_entity_poly.type
_entity_poly.pdbx_seq_one_letter_code
_entity_poly.pdbx_strand_id
1 'polypeptide(L)'
;EKLDDFAIQEAHREQMKQRSDNLFKILDDAPLQANLDDLDQTFSTLKQQIQHRYETLNRAGHHHADYDLRLHSLFETLSTLQTIFYHIRQQENHSDVLLQLKNFKTERDDFEEEIRRISYTNEQIVSETSIEGSEHLKLKLKQLQTKWRTLNNDIQSFEEKLAQQDEEQRLVLNEQTTIEQTLNNIQQQLQTFDQQFLHDYTTSDLVRQRLQHLTNTLTSVEKFHLHLLSPSSSTDTTVIERAQHLSSFHEQLKTTTQVT
;
A
#
# COMPACT_ATOMS: atom_id res chain seq x y z
N GLU A 1 -44.37 48.29 98.18
CA GLU A 1 -43.91 46.90 98.08
C GLU A 1 -44.64 46.09 97.00
N LYS A 2 -45.96 45.84 97.04
CA LYS A 2 -46.63 45.03 95.98
C LYS A 2 -46.73 45.64 94.57
N LEU A 3 -46.56 46.95 94.42
CA LEU A 3 -46.61 47.65 93.12
C LEU A 3 -45.25 47.64 92.37
N ASP A 4 -44.14 47.50 93.09
CA ASP A 4 -42.80 47.42 92.50
C ASP A 4 -42.56 46.04 91.86
N ASP A 5 -43.04 44.97 92.49
CA ASP A 5 -42.92 43.61 91.95
C ASP A 5 -43.64 43.44 90.60
N PHE A 6 -44.78 44.12 90.40
CA PHE A 6 -45.52 44.07 89.14
C PHE A 6 -44.78 44.82 88.02
N ALA A 7 -44.23 46.00 88.32
CA ALA A 7 -43.45 46.76 87.35
C ALA A 7 -42.16 46.03 86.94
N ILE A 8 -41.51 45.34 87.90
CA ILE A 8 -40.34 44.49 87.64
C ILE A 8 -40.73 43.27 86.80
N GLN A 9 -41.86 42.62 87.08
CA GLN A 9 -42.35 41.50 86.27
C GLN A 9 -42.72 41.91 84.85
N GLU A 10 -43.38 43.06 84.65
CA GLU A 10 -43.75 43.53 83.33
C GLU A 10 -42.51 43.97 82.54
N ALA A 11 -41.53 44.63 83.18
CA ALA A 11 -40.25 44.96 82.55
C ALA A 11 -39.47 43.70 82.13
N HIS A 12 -39.48 42.66 82.98
CA HIS A 12 -38.87 41.37 82.65
C HIS A 12 -39.60 40.67 81.49
N ARG A 13 -40.93 40.77 81.44
CA ARG A 13 -41.76 40.24 80.35
C ARG A 13 -41.47 40.94 79.02
N GLU A 14 -41.38 42.27 79.02
CA GLU A 14 -41.05 43.06 77.83
C GLU A 14 -39.61 42.79 77.36
N GLN A 15 -38.67 42.60 78.29
CA GLN A 15 -37.29 42.26 77.97
C GLN A 15 -37.15 40.83 77.40
N MET A 16 -37.92 39.87 77.90
CA MET A 16 -37.99 38.51 77.34
C MET A 16 -38.65 38.52 75.95
N LYS A 17 -39.66 39.37 75.74
CA LYS A 17 -40.29 39.56 74.44
C LYS A 17 -39.33 40.17 73.42
N GLN A 18 -38.61 41.24 73.78
CA GLN A 18 -37.58 41.82 72.90
C GLN A 18 -36.43 40.85 72.61
N ARG A 19 -36.01 40.04 73.58
CA ARG A 19 -35.01 38.98 73.36
C ARG A 19 -35.51 37.90 72.41
N SER A 20 -36.76 37.49 72.56
CA SER A 20 -37.42 36.56 71.65
C SER A 20 -37.48 37.13 70.22
N ASP A 21 -37.98 38.35 70.07
CA ASP A 21 -38.12 39.00 68.76
C ASP A 21 -36.75 39.21 68.07
N ASN A 22 -35.69 39.53 68.83
CA ASN A 22 -34.33 39.61 68.30
C ASN A 22 -33.75 38.24 67.92
N LEU A 23 -34.07 37.16 68.64
CA LEU A 23 -33.66 35.80 68.28
C LEU A 23 -34.34 35.34 66.99
N PHE A 24 -35.64 35.63 66.82
CA PHE A 24 -36.35 35.32 65.58
C PHE A 24 -35.82 36.12 64.39
N LYS A 25 -35.48 37.40 64.58
CA LYS A 25 -34.82 38.20 63.54
C LYS A 25 -33.44 37.66 63.13
N ILE A 26 -32.63 37.23 64.08
CA ILE A 26 -31.31 36.61 63.79
C ILE A 26 -31.46 35.28 63.04
N LEU A 27 -32.54 34.53 63.31
CA LEU A 27 -32.85 33.27 62.61
C LEU A 27 -33.42 33.51 61.21
N ASP A 28 -34.22 34.56 61.00
CA ASP A 28 -34.77 34.95 59.70
C ASP A 28 -33.71 35.62 58.79
N ASP A 29 -32.75 36.35 59.37
CA ASP A 29 -31.64 37.00 58.66
C ASP A 29 -30.40 36.09 58.49
N ALA A 30 -30.45 34.85 58.98
CA ALA A 30 -29.35 33.90 58.77
C ALA A 30 -29.25 33.58 57.26
N PRO A 31 -28.05 33.62 56.64
CA PRO A 31 -27.85 33.39 55.20
C PRO A 31 -28.06 31.92 54.78
N LEU A 32 -28.88 31.18 55.53
CA LEU A 32 -29.19 29.77 55.33
C LEU A 32 -29.90 29.53 54.00
N GLN A 33 -30.79 30.44 53.57
CA GLN A 33 -31.50 30.28 52.29
C GLN A 33 -30.55 30.48 51.10
N ALA A 34 -29.70 31.50 51.13
CA ALA A 34 -28.67 31.73 50.10
C ALA A 34 -27.68 30.56 50.02
N ASN A 35 -27.27 30.01 51.17
CA ASN A 35 -26.40 28.83 51.22
C ASN A 35 -27.09 27.55 50.71
N LEU A 36 -28.42 27.42 50.87
CA LEU A 36 -29.21 26.31 50.32
C LEU A 36 -29.35 26.42 48.80
N ASP A 37 -29.65 27.62 48.30
CA ASP A 37 -29.75 27.88 46.86
C ASP A 37 -28.40 27.66 46.15
N ASP A 38 -27.28 28.08 46.76
CA ASP A 38 -25.92 27.82 46.27
C ASP A 38 -25.59 26.31 46.28
N LEU A 39 -26.03 25.58 47.31
CA LEU A 39 -25.84 24.13 47.40
C LEU A 39 -26.64 23.40 46.32
N ASP A 40 -27.91 23.76 46.11
CA ASP A 40 -28.77 23.20 45.07
C ASP A 40 -28.23 23.50 43.67
N GLN A 41 -27.72 24.71 43.43
CA GLN A 41 -27.06 25.08 42.18
C GLN A 41 -25.77 24.28 41.95
N THR A 42 -24.98 24.07 42.99
CA THR A 42 -23.77 23.22 42.94
C THR A 42 -24.14 21.78 42.64
N PHE A 43 -25.17 21.24 43.28
CA PHE A 43 -25.63 19.87 43.08
C PHE A 43 -26.21 19.65 41.66
N SER A 44 -26.98 20.62 41.17
CA SER A 44 -27.50 20.64 39.80
C SER A 44 -26.37 20.67 38.77
N THR A 45 -25.35 21.51 38.99
CA THR A 45 -24.16 21.59 38.13
C THR A 45 -23.39 20.26 38.14
N LEU A 46 -23.19 19.67 39.32
CA LEU A 46 -22.51 18.37 39.44
C LEU A 46 -23.29 17.27 38.69
N LYS A 47 -24.62 17.25 38.82
CA LYS A 47 -25.49 16.30 38.12
C LYS A 47 -25.39 16.46 36.59
N GLN A 48 -25.38 17.69 36.09
CA GLN A 48 -25.17 17.98 34.67
C GLN A 48 -23.79 17.52 34.19
N GLN A 49 -22.74 17.77 34.98
CA GLN A 49 -21.38 17.32 34.65
C GLN A 49 -21.25 15.79 34.64
N ILE A 50 -21.87 15.09 35.59
CA ILE A 50 -21.89 13.62 35.64
C ILE A 50 -22.64 13.06 34.42
N GLN A 51 -23.82 13.60 34.12
CA GLN A 51 -24.60 13.19 32.95
C GLN A 51 -23.81 13.40 31.64
N HIS A 52 -23.21 14.57 31.49
CA HIS A 52 -22.38 14.89 30.33
C HIS A 52 -21.17 13.93 30.21
N ARG A 53 -20.47 13.65 31.32
CA ARG A 53 -19.37 12.68 31.33
C ARG A 53 -19.84 11.27 30.96
N TYR A 54 -20.98 10.83 31.46
CA TYR A 54 -21.55 9.53 31.13
C TYR A 54 -21.86 9.40 29.63
N GLU A 55 -22.50 10.40 29.04
CA GLU A 55 -22.81 10.43 27.60
C GLU A 55 -21.54 10.47 26.73
N THR A 56 -20.52 11.22 27.14
CA THR A 56 -19.23 11.27 26.44
C THR A 56 -18.49 9.94 26.54
N LEU A 57 -18.45 9.31 27.72
CA LEU A 57 -17.85 7.97 27.88
C LEU A 57 -18.59 6.91 27.07
N ASN A 58 -19.93 6.97 27.03
CA ASN A 58 -20.72 6.01 26.28
C ASN A 58 -20.47 6.14 24.77
N ARG A 59 -20.45 7.38 24.23
CA ARG A 59 -20.11 7.64 22.83
C ARG A 59 -18.69 7.17 22.49
N ALA A 60 -17.72 7.55 23.32
CA ALA A 60 -16.33 7.11 23.19
C ALA A 60 -16.21 5.58 23.15
N GLY A 61 -16.91 4.86 24.04
CA GLY A 61 -16.93 3.40 24.08
C GLY A 61 -17.48 2.77 22.80
N HIS A 62 -18.57 3.32 22.25
CA HIS A 62 -19.14 2.85 20.98
C HIS A 62 -18.19 3.08 19.80
N HIS A 63 -17.58 4.27 19.70
CA HIS A 63 -16.60 4.57 18.67
C HIS A 63 -15.35 3.68 18.77
N HIS A 64 -14.86 3.43 19.98
CA HIS A 64 -13.75 2.50 20.21
C HIS A 64 -14.08 1.08 19.75
N ALA A 65 -15.27 0.57 20.07
CA ALA A 65 -15.68 -0.78 19.71
C ALA A 65 -15.85 -0.95 18.18
N ASP A 66 -16.52 0.00 17.50
CA ASP A 66 -16.66 -0.02 16.04
C ASP A 66 -15.29 0.04 15.36
N TYR A 67 -14.41 0.90 15.88
CA TYR A 67 -13.07 1.04 15.33
C TYR A 67 -12.21 -0.22 15.49
N ASP A 68 -12.25 -0.88 16.66
CA ASP A 68 -11.50 -2.13 16.87
C ASP A 68 -12.02 -3.27 15.99
N LEU A 69 -13.35 -3.37 15.81
CA LEU A 69 -13.96 -4.33 14.89
C LEU A 69 -13.53 -4.10 13.43
N ARG A 70 -13.54 -2.84 12.97
CA ARG A 70 -13.06 -2.50 11.62
C ARG A 70 -11.58 -2.81 11.45
N LEU A 71 -10.74 -2.45 12.42
CA LEU A 71 -9.32 -2.81 12.39
C LEU A 71 -9.11 -4.32 12.29
N HIS A 72 -9.87 -5.09 13.08
CA HIS A 72 -9.81 -6.54 13.03
C HIS A 72 -10.17 -7.09 11.65
N SER A 73 -11.28 -6.62 11.06
CA SER A 73 -11.68 -6.99 9.70
C SER A 73 -10.59 -6.65 8.66
N LEU A 74 -9.94 -5.49 8.78
CA LEU A 74 -8.85 -5.12 7.87
C LEU A 74 -7.62 -6.02 8.01
N PHE A 75 -7.31 -6.53 9.21
CA PHE A 75 -6.24 -7.51 9.38
C PHE A 75 -6.58 -8.84 8.70
N GLU A 76 -7.84 -9.28 8.76
CA GLU A 76 -8.30 -10.48 8.06
C GLU A 76 -8.22 -10.28 6.55
N THR A 77 -8.74 -9.17 6.03
CA THR A 77 -8.65 -8.84 4.60
C THR A 77 -7.20 -8.79 4.14
N LEU A 78 -6.29 -8.16 4.91
CA LEU A 78 -4.87 -8.15 4.59
C LEU A 78 -4.29 -9.56 4.53
N SER A 79 -4.64 -10.44 5.46
CA SER A 79 -4.21 -11.84 5.43
C SER A 79 -4.71 -12.54 4.16
N THR A 80 -5.96 -12.29 3.75
CA THR A 80 -6.50 -12.84 2.50
C THR A 80 -5.74 -12.33 1.29
N LEU A 81 -5.47 -11.01 1.20
CA LEU A 81 -4.68 -10.42 0.11
C LEU A 81 -3.27 -11.01 0.06
N GLN A 82 -2.63 -11.24 1.20
CA GLN A 82 -1.32 -11.91 1.28
C GLN A 82 -1.39 -13.34 0.73
N THR A 83 -2.43 -14.10 1.06
CA THR A 83 -2.64 -15.46 0.55
C THR A 83 -2.90 -15.47 -0.95
N ILE A 84 -3.75 -14.56 -1.46
CA ILE A 84 -4.01 -14.41 -2.90
C ILE A 84 -2.71 -14.10 -3.63
N PHE A 85 -1.95 -13.10 -3.17
CA PHE A 85 -0.68 -12.74 -3.79
C PHE A 85 0.34 -13.89 -3.76
N TYR A 86 0.41 -14.63 -2.65
CA TYR A 86 1.25 -15.82 -2.56
C TYR A 86 0.89 -16.84 -3.66
N HIS A 87 -0.39 -17.11 -3.88
CA HIS A 87 -0.82 -18.04 -4.94
C HIS A 87 -0.54 -17.53 -6.34
N ILE A 88 -0.76 -16.24 -6.61
CA ILE A 88 -0.41 -15.61 -7.89
C ILE A 88 1.09 -15.82 -8.18
N ARG A 89 1.95 -15.58 -7.19
CA ARG A 89 3.41 -15.70 -7.34
C ARG A 89 3.90 -17.12 -7.61
N GLN A 90 3.15 -18.15 -7.21
CA GLN A 90 3.52 -19.56 -7.43
C GLN A 90 3.11 -20.09 -8.81
N GLN A 91 2.37 -19.31 -9.61
CA GLN A 91 1.93 -19.76 -10.92
C GLN A 91 3.08 -19.71 -11.93
N GLU A 92 3.16 -20.76 -12.75
CA GLU A 92 4.17 -20.88 -13.82
C GLU A 92 3.74 -20.21 -15.12
N ASN A 93 2.42 -20.07 -15.35
CA ASN A 93 1.91 -19.45 -16.56
C ASN A 93 1.93 -17.92 -16.46
N HIS A 94 2.89 -17.31 -17.15
CA HIS A 94 3.12 -15.87 -17.17
C HIS A 94 1.88 -15.03 -17.57
N SER A 95 1.13 -15.46 -18.59
CA SER A 95 -0.08 -14.75 -19.02
C SER A 95 -1.17 -14.76 -17.95
N ASP A 96 -1.30 -15.86 -17.21
CA ASP A 96 -2.29 -16.00 -16.14
C ASP A 96 -1.90 -15.14 -14.93
N VAL A 97 -0.60 -15.09 -14.61
CA VAL A 97 -0.03 -14.24 -13.55
C VAL A 97 -0.34 -12.77 -13.82
N LEU A 98 -0.08 -12.28 -15.04
CA LEU A 98 -0.35 -10.88 -15.40
C LEU A 98 -1.84 -10.53 -15.31
N LEU A 99 -2.72 -11.43 -15.78
CA LEU A 99 -4.16 -11.24 -15.70
C LEU A 99 -4.64 -11.20 -14.23
N GLN A 100 -4.14 -12.11 -13.40
CA GLN A 100 -4.51 -12.15 -11.98
C GLN A 100 -3.97 -10.95 -11.21
N LEU A 101 -2.73 -10.50 -11.47
CA LEU A 101 -2.19 -9.27 -10.89
C LEU A 101 -3.04 -8.05 -11.25
N LYS A 102 -3.51 -7.96 -12.50
CA LYS A 102 -4.39 -6.88 -12.94
C LYS A 102 -5.72 -6.87 -12.18
N ASN A 103 -6.34 -8.03 -11.97
CA ASN A 103 -7.58 -8.14 -11.21
C ASN A 103 -7.35 -7.85 -9.71
N PHE A 104 -6.25 -8.37 -9.17
CA PHE A 104 -5.83 -8.17 -7.78
C PHE A 104 -5.57 -6.69 -7.45
N LYS A 105 -5.18 -5.88 -8.44
CA LYS A 105 -5.00 -4.44 -8.27
C LYS A 105 -6.27 -3.73 -7.77
N THR A 106 -7.44 -4.10 -8.27
CA THR A 106 -8.69 -3.47 -7.82
C THR A 106 -8.93 -3.73 -6.33
N GLU A 107 -8.75 -4.97 -5.89
CA GLU A 107 -8.88 -5.34 -4.47
C GLU A 107 -7.86 -4.61 -3.58
N ARG A 108 -6.66 -4.37 -4.11
CA ARG A 108 -5.61 -3.59 -3.42
C ARG A 108 -5.97 -2.12 -3.28
N ASP A 109 -6.47 -1.50 -4.36
CA ASP A 109 -6.85 -0.09 -4.38
C ASP A 109 -8.02 0.17 -3.41
N ASP A 110 -9.00 -0.74 -3.37
CA ASP A 110 -10.12 -0.70 -2.42
C ASP A 110 -9.64 -0.84 -0.97
N PHE A 111 -8.70 -1.75 -0.71
CA PHE A 111 -8.13 -1.95 0.63
C PHE A 111 -7.29 -0.74 1.08
N GLU A 112 -6.54 -0.10 0.19
CA GLU A 112 -5.80 1.12 0.50
C GLU A 112 -6.73 2.26 0.91
N GLU A 113 -7.85 2.41 0.21
CA GLU A 113 -8.87 3.40 0.54
C GLU A 113 -9.49 3.13 1.92
N GLU A 114 -9.75 1.88 2.28
CA GLU A 114 -10.23 1.55 3.62
C GLU A 114 -9.18 1.81 4.72
N ILE A 115 -7.88 1.55 4.45
CA ILE A 115 -6.80 1.97 5.36
C ILE A 115 -6.78 3.49 5.54
N ARG A 116 -7.03 4.26 4.47
CA ARG A 116 -7.10 5.73 4.53
C ARG A 116 -8.28 6.20 5.37
N ARG A 117 -9.47 5.61 5.17
CA ARG A 117 -10.68 5.93 5.94
C ARG A 117 -10.51 5.66 7.43
N ILE A 118 -10.01 4.48 7.79
CA ILE A 118 -9.82 4.15 9.21
C ILE A 118 -8.74 5.03 9.84
N SER A 119 -7.70 5.42 9.09
CA SER A 119 -6.69 6.34 9.60
C SER A 119 -7.29 7.71 9.96
N TYR A 120 -8.23 8.21 9.17
CA TYR A 120 -8.96 9.45 9.47
C TYR A 120 -9.86 9.31 10.70
N THR A 121 -10.58 8.19 10.85
CA THR A 121 -11.41 7.93 12.05
C THR A 121 -10.56 7.83 13.33
N ASN A 122 -9.33 7.32 13.23
CA ASN A 122 -8.41 7.26 14.37
C ASN A 122 -8.08 8.66 14.89
N GLU A 123 -7.86 9.64 14.01
CA GLU A 123 -7.57 11.02 14.40
C GLU A 123 -8.76 11.63 15.17
N GLN A 124 -9.99 11.33 14.75
CA GLN A 124 -11.21 11.76 15.44
C GLN A 124 -11.33 11.13 16.84
N ILE A 125 -11.17 9.81 16.96
CA ILE A 125 -11.26 9.10 18.25
C ILE A 125 -10.20 9.63 19.23
N VAL A 126 -8.97 9.80 18.77
CA VAL A 126 -7.86 10.30 19.59
C VAL A 126 -8.08 11.74 20.05
N SER A 127 -8.78 12.56 19.25
CA SER A 127 -9.14 13.92 19.66
C SER A 127 -10.26 13.96 20.72
N GLU A 128 -11.12 12.95 20.75
CA GLU A 128 -12.26 12.86 21.68
C GLU A 128 -11.91 12.12 22.98
N THR A 129 -10.91 11.25 22.97
CA THR A 129 -10.53 10.43 24.12
C THR A 129 -9.04 10.58 24.46
N SER A 130 -8.73 11.35 25.52
CA SER A 130 -7.41 11.31 26.20
C SER A 130 -7.23 10.03 27.03
N ILE A 131 -7.72 8.90 26.54
CA ILE A 131 -7.82 7.64 27.28
C ILE A 131 -6.74 6.70 26.79
N GLU A 132 -5.98 6.12 27.72
CA GLU A 132 -4.88 5.16 27.53
C GLU A 132 -5.21 4.03 26.52
N GLY A 133 -6.48 3.66 26.37
CA GLY A 133 -6.98 2.71 25.36
C GLY A 133 -6.81 3.14 23.90
N SER A 134 -6.65 4.44 23.61
CA SER A 134 -6.42 4.94 22.25
C SER A 134 -5.02 4.60 21.72
N GLU A 135 -4.03 4.44 22.60
CA GLU A 135 -2.65 4.11 22.19
C GLU A 135 -2.54 2.69 21.61
N HIS A 136 -3.31 1.74 22.15
CA HIS A 136 -3.37 0.38 21.59
C HIS A 136 -3.96 0.36 20.17
N LEU A 137 -5.01 1.15 19.94
CA LEU A 137 -5.63 1.29 18.62
C LEU A 137 -4.71 1.96 17.60
N LYS A 138 -3.97 3.00 18.02
CA LYS A 138 -2.90 3.60 17.20
C LYS A 138 -1.82 2.59 16.84
N LEU A 139 -1.39 1.78 17.81
CA LEU A 139 -0.38 0.74 17.59
C LEU A 139 -0.87 -0.31 16.58
N LYS A 140 -2.11 -0.81 16.74
CA LYS A 140 -2.74 -1.74 15.78
C LYS A 140 -2.83 -1.14 14.37
N LEU A 141 -3.27 0.11 14.24
CA LEU A 141 -3.31 0.79 12.94
C LEU A 141 -1.92 0.89 12.31
N LYS A 142 -0.91 1.28 13.09
CA LYS A 142 0.48 1.36 12.61
C LYS A 142 1.02 0.00 12.16
N GLN A 143 0.68 -1.07 12.88
CA GLN A 143 1.02 -2.44 12.49
C GLN A 143 0.35 -2.83 11.16
N LEU A 144 -0.95 -2.54 11.00
CA LEU A 144 -1.69 -2.79 9.77
C LEU A 144 -1.04 -2.05 8.59
N GLN A 145 -0.79 -0.75 8.72
CA GLN A 145 -0.14 0.08 7.70
C GLN A 145 1.26 -0.44 7.35
N THR A 146 2.02 -0.91 8.35
CA THR A 146 3.36 -1.47 8.13
C THR A 146 3.28 -2.77 7.33
N LYS A 147 2.39 -3.70 7.70
CA LYS A 147 2.20 -4.95 6.96
C LYS A 147 1.69 -4.71 5.54
N TRP A 148 0.78 -3.75 5.36
CA TRP A 148 0.30 -3.33 4.05
C TRP A 148 1.44 -2.79 3.18
N ARG A 149 2.27 -1.90 3.72
CA ARG A 149 3.44 -1.36 3.00
C ARG A 149 4.40 -2.48 2.59
N THR A 150 4.69 -3.43 3.47
CA THR A 150 5.55 -4.57 3.15
C THR A 150 4.97 -5.38 1.98
N LEU A 151 3.67 -5.72 2.04
CA LEU A 151 3.00 -6.44 0.95
C LEU A 151 3.07 -5.66 -0.37
N ASN A 152 2.80 -4.35 -0.36
CA ASN A 152 2.87 -3.53 -1.56
C ASN A 152 4.28 -3.48 -2.17
N ASN A 153 5.31 -3.38 -1.34
CA ASN A 153 6.69 -3.41 -1.81
C ASN A 153 7.04 -4.77 -2.45
N ASP A 154 6.58 -5.87 -1.84
CA ASP A 154 6.79 -7.22 -2.38
C ASP A 154 6.09 -7.41 -3.73
N ILE A 155 4.86 -6.88 -3.87
CA ILE A 155 4.11 -6.91 -5.13
C ILE A 155 4.82 -6.07 -6.19
N GLN A 156 5.22 -4.84 -5.86
CA GLN A 156 5.93 -3.97 -6.80
C GLN A 156 7.22 -4.62 -7.29
N SER A 157 8.02 -5.19 -6.38
CA SER A 157 9.25 -5.89 -6.77
C SER A 157 8.98 -7.10 -7.68
N PHE A 158 7.84 -7.78 -7.48
CA PHE A 158 7.43 -8.89 -8.34
C PHE A 158 6.96 -8.41 -9.72
N GLU A 159 6.16 -7.34 -9.79
CA GLU A 159 5.74 -6.70 -11.05
C GLU A 159 6.94 -6.22 -11.88
N GLU A 160 7.94 -5.61 -11.23
CA GLU A 160 9.20 -5.20 -11.88
C GLU A 160 9.96 -6.39 -12.48
N LYS A 161 10.02 -7.52 -11.77
CA LYS A 161 10.66 -8.75 -12.28
C LYS A 161 9.90 -9.34 -13.47
N LEU A 162 8.57 -9.34 -13.42
CA LEU A 162 7.76 -9.82 -14.53
C LEU A 162 7.93 -8.94 -15.77
N ALA A 163 7.98 -7.62 -15.61
CA ALA A 163 8.23 -6.70 -16.70
C ALA A 163 9.63 -6.91 -17.34
N GLN A 164 10.64 -7.21 -16.52
CA GLN A 164 11.98 -7.56 -17.01
C GLN A 164 11.97 -8.87 -17.81
N GLN A 165 11.26 -9.90 -17.33
CA GLN A 165 11.11 -11.17 -18.03
C GLN A 165 10.36 -11.03 -19.37
N ASP A 166 9.30 -10.21 -19.39
CA ASP A 166 8.55 -9.91 -20.63
C ASP A 166 9.44 -9.22 -21.67
N GLU A 167 10.23 -8.24 -21.24
CA GLU A 167 11.14 -7.53 -22.15
C GLU A 167 12.24 -8.47 -22.67
N GLU A 168 12.81 -9.32 -21.81
CA GLU A 168 13.80 -10.33 -22.21
C GLU A 168 13.20 -11.33 -23.21
N GLN A 169 11.99 -11.85 -22.97
CA GLN A 169 11.31 -12.73 -23.92
C GLN A 169 11.02 -12.04 -25.26
N ARG A 170 10.57 -10.78 -25.22
CA ARG A 170 10.32 -10.01 -26.44
C ARG A 170 11.59 -9.82 -27.26
N LEU A 171 12.72 -9.53 -26.61
CA LEU A 171 14.01 -9.40 -27.28
C LEU A 171 14.43 -10.73 -27.92
N VAL A 172 14.31 -11.85 -27.20
CA VAL A 172 14.60 -13.19 -27.74
C VAL A 172 13.74 -13.52 -28.95
N LEU A 173 12.43 -13.26 -28.90
CA LEU A 173 11.51 -13.49 -30.03
C LEU A 173 11.86 -12.63 -31.25
N ASN A 174 12.24 -11.38 -31.04
CA ASN A 174 12.66 -10.48 -32.11
C ASN A 174 13.98 -10.95 -32.76
N GLU A 175 14.92 -11.43 -31.95
CA GLU A 175 16.16 -12.03 -32.44
C GLU A 175 15.91 -13.31 -33.25
N GLN A 176 15.05 -14.21 -32.77
CA GLN A 176 14.64 -15.40 -33.51
C GLN A 176 14.05 -15.04 -34.87
N THR A 177 13.16 -14.05 -34.91
CA THR A 177 12.56 -13.54 -36.16
C THR A 177 13.64 -13.02 -37.12
N THR A 178 14.64 -12.31 -36.60
CA THR A 178 15.77 -11.78 -37.39
C THR A 178 16.65 -12.90 -37.96
N ILE A 179 16.90 -13.95 -37.17
CA ILE A 179 17.66 -15.13 -37.61
C ILE A 179 16.90 -15.86 -38.71
N GLU A 180 15.60 -16.10 -38.54
CA GLU A 180 14.75 -16.76 -39.55
C GLU A 180 14.72 -15.97 -40.87
N GLN A 181 14.61 -14.64 -40.81
CA GLN A 181 14.70 -13.79 -42.00
C GLN A 181 16.08 -13.92 -42.68
N THR A 182 17.16 -13.95 -41.91
CA THR A 182 18.52 -14.11 -42.42
C THR A 182 18.71 -15.47 -43.09
N LEU A 183 18.22 -16.54 -42.47
CA LEU A 183 18.27 -17.89 -43.04
C LEU A 183 17.46 -17.99 -44.34
N ASN A 184 16.25 -17.42 -44.37
CA ASN A 184 15.44 -17.35 -45.59
C ASN A 184 16.16 -16.60 -46.72
N ASN A 185 16.83 -15.48 -46.41
CA ASN A 185 17.63 -14.74 -47.40
C ASN A 185 18.80 -15.57 -47.94
N ILE A 186 19.53 -16.29 -47.07
CA ILE A 186 20.62 -17.19 -47.48
C ILE A 186 20.07 -18.30 -48.40
N GLN A 187 18.92 -18.87 -48.06
CA GLN A 187 18.29 -19.92 -48.84
C GLN A 187 17.87 -19.43 -50.24
N GLN A 188 17.34 -18.20 -50.35
CA GLN A 188 17.04 -17.57 -51.65
C GLN A 188 18.31 -17.29 -52.46
N GLN A 189 19.39 -16.82 -51.82
CA GLN A 189 20.67 -16.60 -52.49
C GLN A 189 21.28 -17.90 -53.02
N LEU A 190 21.18 -19.00 -52.26
CA LEU A 190 21.60 -20.34 -52.69
C LEU A 190 20.78 -20.86 -53.88
N GLN A 191 19.45 -20.71 -53.85
CA GLN A 191 18.60 -21.10 -54.99
C GLN A 191 18.93 -20.32 -56.26
N THR A 192 19.18 -19.02 -56.12
CA THR A 192 19.59 -18.15 -57.23
C THR A 192 20.97 -18.58 -57.76
N PHE A 193 21.89 -18.94 -56.86
CA PHE A 193 23.20 -19.48 -57.22
C PHE A 193 23.08 -20.77 -58.02
N ASP A 194 22.29 -21.75 -57.57
CA ASP A 194 22.09 -23.01 -58.29
C ASP A 194 21.51 -22.80 -59.70
N GLN A 195 20.58 -21.84 -59.87
CA GLN A 195 20.04 -21.47 -61.17
C GLN A 195 21.08 -20.81 -62.09
N GLN A 196 21.92 -19.91 -61.55
CA GLN A 196 23.01 -19.26 -62.31
C GLN A 196 24.12 -20.25 -62.67
N PHE A 197 24.42 -21.20 -61.78
CA PHE A 197 25.46 -22.21 -61.97
C PHE A 197 25.10 -23.21 -63.08
N LEU A 198 23.81 -23.52 -63.24
CA LEU A 198 23.30 -24.33 -64.36
C LEU A 198 23.43 -23.64 -65.74
N HIS A 199 23.69 -22.32 -65.80
CA HIS A 199 23.73 -21.57 -67.05
C HIS A 199 25.13 -21.18 -67.53
N ASP A 200 26.17 -21.17 -66.68
CA ASP A 200 27.54 -20.78 -67.08
C ASP A 200 28.63 -21.69 -66.48
N TYR A 201 29.21 -22.57 -67.30
CA TYR A 201 30.30 -23.50 -66.91
C TYR A 201 31.70 -22.83 -66.90
N THR A 202 31.81 -21.51 -67.11
CA THR A 202 33.11 -20.82 -67.32
C THR A 202 33.59 -19.91 -66.18
N THR A 203 32.86 -19.79 -65.06
CA THR A 203 33.23 -18.88 -63.95
C THR A 203 33.62 -19.61 -62.67
N SER A 204 34.76 -20.32 -62.68
CA SER A 204 35.27 -21.09 -61.53
C SER A 204 35.69 -20.21 -60.33
N ASP A 205 36.29 -19.03 -60.58
CA ASP A 205 36.81 -18.18 -59.49
C ASP A 205 35.73 -17.37 -58.77
N LEU A 206 34.73 -16.85 -59.53
CA LEU A 206 33.59 -16.15 -58.95
C LEU A 206 32.75 -17.09 -58.08
N VAL A 207 32.62 -18.35 -58.50
CA VAL A 207 31.96 -19.41 -57.73
C VAL A 207 32.74 -19.71 -56.46
N ARG A 208 34.07 -19.83 -56.52
CA ARG A 208 34.89 -20.05 -55.33
C ARG A 208 34.75 -18.93 -54.30
N GLN A 209 34.78 -17.67 -54.74
CA GLN A 209 34.59 -16.53 -53.84
C GLN A 209 33.20 -16.53 -53.18
N ARG A 210 32.14 -16.77 -53.95
CA ARG A 210 30.76 -16.82 -53.41
C ARG A 210 30.55 -18.00 -52.46
N LEU A 211 31.10 -19.18 -52.77
CA LEU A 211 30.97 -20.38 -51.94
C LEU A 211 31.79 -20.24 -50.64
N GLN A 212 32.97 -19.63 -50.72
CA GLN A 212 33.74 -19.26 -49.53
C GLN A 212 33.02 -18.21 -48.68
N HIS A 213 32.31 -17.26 -49.31
CA HIS A 213 31.51 -16.28 -48.60
C HIS A 213 30.33 -16.92 -47.86
N LEU A 214 29.56 -17.78 -48.52
CA LEU A 214 28.46 -18.54 -47.93
C LEU A 214 28.95 -19.44 -46.79
N THR A 215 30.10 -20.11 -46.97
CA THR A 215 30.71 -20.96 -45.93
C THR A 215 31.10 -20.15 -44.70
N ASN A 216 31.68 -18.95 -44.88
CA ASN A 216 32.03 -18.06 -43.76
C ASN A 216 30.80 -17.55 -43.02
N THR A 217 29.71 -17.25 -43.75
CA THR A 217 28.44 -16.83 -43.16
C THR A 217 27.79 -17.97 -42.38
N LEU A 218 27.76 -19.19 -42.94
CA LEU A 218 27.21 -20.38 -42.28
C LEU A 218 27.99 -20.75 -41.02
N THR A 219 29.33 -20.73 -41.09
CA THR A 219 30.21 -21.03 -39.95
C THR A 219 30.04 -20.01 -38.82
N SER A 220 29.79 -18.74 -39.17
CA SER A 220 29.50 -17.68 -38.19
C SER A 220 28.13 -17.88 -37.53
N VAL A 221 27.12 -18.30 -38.30
CA VAL A 221 25.78 -18.63 -37.80
C VAL A 221 25.83 -19.87 -36.88
N GLU A 222 26.58 -20.92 -37.23
CA GLU A 222 26.76 -22.12 -36.38
C GLU A 222 27.46 -21.80 -35.05
N LYS A 223 28.56 -21.03 -35.09
CA LYS A 223 29.27 -20.60 -33.86
C LYS A 223 28.37 -19.80 -32.93
N PHE A 224 27.46 -19.00 -33.51
CA PHE A 224 26.50 -18.22 -32.77
C PHE A 224 25.35 -19.09 -32.20
N HIS A 225 24.83 -20.05 -32.96
CA HIS A 225 23.80 -20.98 -32.49
C HIS A 225 24.28 -21.82 -31.28
N LEU A 226 25.58 -22.19 -31.27
CA LEU A 226 26.25 -22.82 -30.14
C LEU A 226 26.33 -21.92 -28.88
N HIS A 227 26.42 -20.60 -29.04
CA HIS A 227 26.41 -19.63 -27.95
C HIS A 227 25.00 -19.33 -27.40
N LEU A 228 23.95 -19.52 -28.20
CA LEU A 228 22.56 -19.42 -27.74
C LEU A 228 22.09 -20.67 -26.98
N LEU A 229 22.57 -21.86 -27.36
CA LEU A 229 22.15 -23.15 -26.78
C LEU A 229 22.88 -23.55 -25.48
N SER A 230 23.92 -22.80 -25.06
CA SER A 230 24.68 -23.09 -23.83
C SER A 230 24.51 -21.97 -22.80
N PRO A 231 23.56 -22.07 -21.85
CA PRO A 231 23.43 -21.12 -20.74
C PRO A 231 24.54 -21.25 -19.69
N SER A 232 25.38 -22.28 -19.79
CA SER A 232 26.28 -22.70 -18.73
C SER A 232 27.74 -22.29 -19.02
N SER A 233 28.20 -21.18 -18.44
CA SER A 233 29.41 -21.16 -17.59
C SER A 233 30.20 -19.83 -17.47
N SER A 234 29.85 -18.73 -18.13
CA SER A 234 30.58 -17.47 -17.86
C SER A 234 29.65 -16.28 -17.66
N THR A 235 29.64 -15.82 -16.42
CA THR A 235 29.32 -14.47 -15.98
C THR A 235 29.88 -13.40 -16.93
N ASP A 236 29.17 -12.27 -17.00
CA ASP A 236 29.63 -10.97 -17.52
C ASP A 236 29.35 -10.57 -18.96
N THR A 237 28.39 -11.19 -19.65
CA THR A 237 27.73 -10.50 -20.76
C THR A 237 26.23 -10.66 -20.70
N THR A 238 25.53 -9.56 -20.46
CA THR A 238 24.07 -9.49 -20.47
C THR A 238 23.53 -9.80 -21.87
N VAL A 239 22.29 -10.28 -21.97
CA VAL A 239 21.58 -10.47 -23.25
C VAL A 239 21.61 -9.18 -24.08
N ILE A 240 21.62 -8.01 -23.43
CA ILE A 240 21.72 -6.69 -24.05
C ILE A 240 23.07 -6.48 -24.76
N GLU A 241 24.19 -6.84 -24.12
CA GLU A 241 25.51 -6.76 -24.75
C GLU A 241 25.61 -7.73 -25.93
N ARG A 242 25.02 -8.93 -25.78
CA ARG A 242 24.94 -9.92 -26.87
C ARG A 242 24.11 -9.41 -28.06
N ALA A 243 23.00 -8.72 -27.81
CA ALA A 243 22.18 -8.07 -28.84
C ALA A 243 22.91 -6.92 -29.56
N GLN A 244 23.73 -6.15 -28.82
CA GLN A 244 24.56 -5.09 -29.41
C GLN A 244 25.68 -5.67 -30.30
N HIS A 245 26.29 -6.79 -29.89
CA HIS A 245 27.20 -7.55 -30.76
C HIS A 245 26.49 -8.06 -32.01
N LEU A 246 25.21 -8.42 -31.93
CA LEU A 246 24.41 -8.88 -33.06
C LEU A 246 24.07 -7.74 -34.04
N SER A 247 23.72 -6.57 -33.52
CA SER A 247 23.47 -5.37 -34.33
C SER A 247 24.73 -4.92 -35.07
N SER A 248 25.88 -4.89 -34.40
CA SER A 248 27.16 -4.57 -35.02
C SER A 248 27.63 -5.63 -36.03
N PHE A 249 27.38 -6.91 -35.78
CA PHE A 249 27.64 -7.98 -36.75
C PHE A 249 26.72 -7.90 -37.98
N HIS A 250 25.45 -7.58 -37.79
CA HIS A 250 24.50 -7.39 -38.89
C HIS A 250 24.86 -6.16 -39.76
N GLU A 251 25.37 -5.07 -39.15
CA GLU A 251 25.95 -3.95 -39.89
C GLU A 251 27.19 -4.35 -40.70
N GLN A 252 28.06 -5.20 -40.15
CA GLN A 252 29.21 -5.74 -40.88
C GLN A 252 28.77 -6.60 -42.06
N LEU A 253 27.72 -7.42 -41.92
CA LEU A 253 27.14 -8.18 -43.04
C LEU A 253 26.54 -7.26 -44.11
N LYS A 254 25.81 -6.21 -43.72
CA LYS A 254 25.22 -5.23 -44.65
C LYS A 254 26.29 -4.47 -45.45
N THR A 255 27.33 -3.97 -44.79
CA THR A 255 28.43 -3.23 -45.44
C THR A 255 29.24 -4.10 -46.39
N THR A 256 29.37 -5.39 -46.09
CA THR A 256 30.04 -6.36 -46.98
C THR A 256 29.21 -6.64 -48.25
N THR A 257 27.89 -6.45 -48.20
CA THR A 257 26.99 -6.63 -49.37
C THR A 257 27.06 -5.46 -50.36
N GLN A 258 27.63 -4.31 -49.96
CA GLN A 258 27.75 -3.11 -50.81
C GLN A 258 29.12 -3.00 -51.53
N VAL A 259 30.04 -3.94 -51.30
CA VAL A 259 31.33 -4.00 -52.03
C VAL A 259 31.17 -4.96 -53.22
N THR A 260 30.47 -4.51 -54.24
CA THR A 260 30.50 -5.05 -55.61
C THR A 260 30.52 -3.89 -56.59
#